data_AF-A0A542DQE3-F1
#
_entry.id   AF-A0A542DQE3-F1
#
_cell.length_a   1.000
_cell.length_b   1.000
_cell.length_c   1.000
_cell.angle_alpha   90.00
_cell.angle_beta   90.00
_cell.angle_gamma   90.00
#
_symmetry.space_group_name_H-M   'P 1'
#
loop_
_entity.id
_entity.type
_entity.pdbx_description
1 polymer ?
#
loop_
_entity_poly.entity_id
_entity_poly.type
_entity_poly.pdbx_seq_one_letter_code
_entity_poly.pdbx_strand_id
1 'polypeptide(L)'
;MSDPLWMVRFRPGVVGERWRMVHLVPVPDPAAIPVTVGDCVRVLLALCGQQFAPGEAELLSRQAGAPCEVCLALLEHASVEGW
;
A
#
# COMPACT_ATOMS: atom_id res chain seq x y z
N MET A 1 -1.95 -18.30 -5.54
CA MET A 1 -1.62 -17.17 -6.43
C MET A 1 -1.54 -15.94 -5.54
N SER A 2 -0.38 -15.28 -5.48
CA SER A 2 -0.24 -14.04 -4.71
C SER A 2 -1.03 -12.93 -5.39
N ASP A 3 -1.90 -12.24 -4.65
CA ASP A 3 -2.60 -11.06 -5.15
C ASP A 3 -1.60 -9.99 -5.62
N PRO A 4 -1.89 -9.29 -6.74
CA PRO A 4 -1.01 -8.22 -7.20
C PRO A 4 -0.90 -7.11 -6.15
N LEU A 5 0.31 -6.55 -6.01
CA LEU A 5 0.63 -5.50 -5.04
C LEU A 5 1.10 -4.22 -5.74
N TRP A 6 0.71 -3.09 -5.19
CA TRP A 6 1.25 -1.76 -5.50
C TRP A 6 2.33 -1.35 -4.50
N MET A 7 3.39 -0.73 -5.01
CA MET A 7 4.37 -0.03 -4.19
C MET A 7 3.95 1.42 -4.05
N VAL A 8 3.68 1.87 -2.82
CA VAL A 8 3.30 3.25 -2.54
C VAL A 8 4.23 3.85 -1.50
N ARG A 9 4.37 5.17 -1.50
CA ARG A 9 4.97 5.91 -0.38
C ARG A 9 4.22 7.21 -0.17
N PHE A 10 4.42 7.83 0.99
CA PHE A 10 3.93 9.18 1.20
C PHE A 10 4.53 10.17 0.20
N ARG A 11 3.69 11.08 -0.29
CA ARG A 11 4.10 12.24 -1.07
C ARG A 11 5.01 13.15 -0.23
N PRO A 12 5.90 13.93 -0.86
CA PRO A 12 6.75 14.87 -0.15
C PRO A 12 5.89 15.85 0.66
N GLY A 13 6.27 16.11 1.91
CA GLY A 13 5.59 17.05 2.79
C GLY A 13 4.38 16.50 3.56
N VAL A 14 3.95 15.25 3.30
CA VAL A 14 2.91 14.59 4.11
C VAL A 14 3.49 14.07 5.43
N VAL A 15 4.66 13.46 5.36
CA VAL A 15 5.46 13.03 6.52
C VAL A 15 6.88 13.56 6.37
N GLY A 16 7.66 13.57 7.46
CA GLY A 16 9.09 13.89 7.37
C GLY A 16 9.82 12.89 6.46
N GLU A 17 10.80 13.34 5.66
CA GLU A 17 11.47 12.51 4.63
C GLU A 17 11.99 11.16 5.16
N ARG A 18 12.45 11.12 6.42
CA ARG A 18 12.91 9.90 7.10
C ARG A 18 11.84 8.79 7.15
N TRP A 19 10.57 9.16 7.10
CA TRP A 19 9.42 8.27 7.24
C TRP A 19 8.75 7.94 5.91
N ARG A 20 9.33 8.40 4.77
CA ARG A 20 8.83 8.10 3.42
C ARG A 20 9.30 6.73 2.95
N MET A 21 8.99 5.71 3.74
CA MET A 21 9.23 4.31 3.39
C MET A 21 8.27 3.87 2.28
N VAL A 22 8.68 2.83 1.56
CA VAL A 22 7.86 2.19 0.53
C VAL A 22 7.01 1.10 1.18
N HIS A 23 5.71 1.22 1.08
CA HIS A 23 4.72 0.27 1.57
C HIS A 23 4.12 -0.54 0.42
N LEU A 24 3.70 -1.77 0.72
CA LEU A 24 3.01 -2.65 -0.21
C LEU A 24 1.51 -2.63 0.09
N VAL A 25 0.71 -2.37 -0.93
CA VAL A 25 -0.76 -2.27 -0.85
C VAL A 25 -1.36 -3.29 -1.82
N PRO A 26 -2.29 -4.17 -1.39
CA PRO A 26 -3.09 -5.00 -2.30
C PRO A 26 -3.74 -4.14 -3.37
N VAL A 27 -3.65 -4.55 -4.64
CA VAL A 27 -4.38 -3.86 -5.70
C VAL A 27 -5.86 -3.97 -5.36
N PRO A 28 -6.56 -2.86 -5.11
CA PRO A 28 -7.96 -2.92 -4.77
C PRO A 28 -8.73 -3.43 -6.00
N ASP A 29 -9.51 -4.49 -5.83
CA ASP A 29 -10.33 -5.03 -6.90
C ASP A 29 -11.41 -4.00 -7.28
N PRO A 30 -11.37 -3.41 -8.50
CA PRO A 30 -12.33 -2.40 -8.90
C PRO A 30 -13.78 -2.89 -8.88
N ALA A 31 -14.03 -4.20 -8.94
CA ALA A 31 -15.36 -4.79 -8.79
C ALA A 31 -15.79 -4.95 -7.31
N ALA A 32 -14.83 -5.06 -6.38
CA ALA A 32 -15.08 -5.11 -4.94
C ALA A 32 -15.18 -3.72 -4.29
N ILE A 33 -14.80 -2.67 -5.02
CA ILE A 33 -14.94 -1.27 -4.62
C ILE A 33 -16.42 -0.87 -4.79
N PRO A 34 -17.23 -0.71 -3.72
CA PRO A 34 -18.62 -0.32 -3.87
C PRO A 34 -18.73 1.03 -4.59
N VAL A 35 -19.41 1.06 -5.72
CA VAL A 35 -19.46 2.21 -6.65
C VAL A 35 -20.33 3.38 -6.15
N THR A 36 -21.03 3.24 -5.05
CA THR A 36 -21.92 4.29 -4.52
C THR A 36 -22.10 4.15 -3.02
N VAL A 37 -21.49 5.04 -2.22
CA VAL A 37 -22.07 5.58 -0.98
C VAL A 37 -21.38 6.94 -0.72
N GLY A 38 -22.16 7.97 -0.34
CA GLY A 38 -21.64 9.27 0.07
C GLY A 38 -20.53 9.20 1.13
N ASP A 39 -19.70 10.23 1.19
CA ASP A 39 -18.65 10.46 2.20
C ASP A 39 -17.67 9.31 2.48
N CYS A 40 -17.59 8.30 1.61
CA CYS A 40 -16.62 7.22 1.75
C CYS A 40 -15.23 7.67 1.32
N VAL A 41 -14.44 8.17 2.28
CA VAL A 41 -12.99 8.41 2.10
C VAL A 41 -12.32 7.08 1.78
N ARG A 42 -11.92 6.89 0.52
CA ARG A 42 -11.17 5.71 0.10
C ARG A 42 -9.73 5.84 0.62
N VAL A 43 -9.42 5.11 1.68
CA VAL A 43 -8.05 4.97 2.17
C VAL A 43 -7.39 3.76 1.53
N LEU A 44 -6.13 3.90 1.14
CA LEU A 44 -5.30 2.73 0.82
C LEU A 44 -4.79 2.14 2.13
N LEU A 45 -4.84 0.81 2.25
CA LEU A 45 -4.33 0.09 3.41
C LEU A 45 -3.15 -0.79 2.98
N ALA A 46 -1.97 -0.50 3.51
CA ALA A 46 -0.78 -1.32 3.30
C ALA A 46 -0.83 -2.60 4.15
N LEU A 47 -0.04 -3.59 3.76
CA LEU A 47 0.09 -4.85 4.51
C LEU A 47 0.49 -4.63 5.97
N CYS A 48 1.33 -3.63 6.26
CA CYS A 48 1.73 -3.28 7.62
C CYS A 48 0.65 -2.53 8.42
N GLY A 49 -0.54 -2.34 7.87
CA GLY A 49 -1.63 -1.58 8.46
C GLY A 49 -1.56 -0.06 8.23
N GLN A 50 -0.53 0.44 7.52
CA GLN A 50 -0.42 1.87 7.22
C GLN A 50 -1.56 2.32 6.31
N GLN A 51 -2.25 3.38 6.71
CA GLN A 51 -3.30 4.01 5.92
C GLN A 51 -2.75 5.21 5.14
N PHE A 52 -3.27 5.40 3.93
CA PHE A 52 -3.05 6.60 3.13
C PHE A 52 -4.39 7.17 2.70
N ALA A 53 -4.65 8.43 3.06
CA ALA A 53 -5.82 9.15 2.57
C ALA A 53 -5.65 9.54 1.10
N PRO A 54 -6.75 9.91 0.41
CA PRO A 54 -6.68 10.39 -0.96
C PRO A 54 -5.68 11.54 -1.11
N GLY A 55 -4.72 11.38 -2.02
CA GLY A 55 -3.70 12.39 -2.29
C GLY A 55 -2.48 12.38 -1.37
N GLU A 56 -2.42 11.48 -0.37
CA GLU A 56 -1.25 11.36 0.51
C GLU A 56 -0.17 10.43 -0.06
N ALA A 57 -0.56 9.47 -0.89
CA ALA A 57 0.35 8.50 -1.48
C ALA A 57 0.73 8.85 -2.92
N GLU A 58 1.96 8.50 -3.31
CA GLU A 58 2.38 8.35 -4.70
C GLU A 58 2.60 6.87 -5.01
N LEU A 59 2.14 6.44 -6.19
CA LEU A 59 2.39 5.11 -6.73
C LEU A 59 3.78 5.08 -7.36
N LEU A 60 4.56 4.05 -7.03
CA LEU A 60 5.89 3.83 -7.57
C LEU A 60 5.87 2.74 -8.64
N SER A 61 6.45 3.03 -9.81
CA SER A 61 6.61 2.06 -10.90
C SER A 61 7.78 1.10 -10.72
N ARG A 62 8.71 1.44 -9.82
CA ARG A 62 9.85 0.63 -9.39
C ARG A 62 10.17 0.93 -7.94
N GLN A 63 10.90 0.04 -7.28
CA GLN A 63 11.33 0.30 -5.90
C GLN A 63 12.24 1.53 -5.84
N ALA A 64 11.87 2.50 -4.99
CA ALA A 64 12.59 3.76 -4.82
C ALA A 64 12.48 4.24 -3.37
N GLY A 65 13.58 4.12 -2.62
CA GLY A 65 13.64 4.39 -1.18
C GLY A 65 13.70 3.10 -0.35
N ALA A 66 13.72 3.26 0.97
CA ALA A 66 13.75 2.12 1.89
C ALA A 66 12.37 1.44 1.94
N PRO A 67 12.28 0.10 1.78
CA PRO A 67 11.03 -0.62 1.97
C PRO A 67 10.64 -0.67 3.45
N CYS A 68 9.34 -0.68 3.71
CA CYS A 68 8.81 -1.03 5.02
C CYS A 68 9.11 -2.50 5.30
N GLU A 69 9.91 -2.76 6.33
CA GLU A 69 10.33 -4.10 6.74
C GLU A 69 9.13 -5.01 7.07
N VAL A 70 8.08 -4.46 7.68
CA VAL A 70 6.85 -5.23 8.00
C VAL A 70 6.11 -5.64 6.74
N CYS A 71 6.02 -4.76 5.74
CA CYS A 71 5.42 -5.12 4.45
C CYS A 71 6.22 -6.23 3.74
N LEU A 72 7.55 -6.17 3.82
CA LEU A 72 8.41 -7.18 3.20
C LEU A 72 8.26 -8.54 3.88
N ALA A 73 8.31 -8.59 5.21
CA ALA A 73 8.13 -9.81 5.97
C ALA A 73 6.76 -10.47 5.71
N LEU A 74 5.67 -9.67 5.68
CA LEU A 74 4.33 -10.19 5.40
C LEU A 74 4.19 -10.71 3.95
N LEU A 75 4.85 -10.06 2.98
CA LEU A 75 4.91 -10.55 1.61
C LEU A 75 5.61 -11.91 1.53
N GLU A 76 6.73 -12.05 2.25
CA GLU A 76 7.48 -13.30 2.31
C GLU A 76 6.61 -14.42 2.89
N HIS A 77 5.94 -14.19 4.03
CA HIS A 77 5.02 -15.16 4.64
C HIS A 77 3.86 -15.56 3.71
N ALA A 78 3.23 -14.60 3.04
CA ALA A 78 2.17 -14.87 2.07
C ALA A 78 2.65 -15.71 0.87
N SER A 79 3.96 -15.72 0.60
CA SER A 79 4.57 -16.54 -0.44
C SER A 79 4.91 -17.96 0.04
N VAL A 80 5.05 -18.19 1.36
CA VAL A 80 5.38 -19.51 1.93
C VAL A 80 4.13 -20.37 2.19
N GLU A 81 2.97 -19.76 2.45
CA GLU A 81 1.71 -20.48 2.75
C GLU A 81 0.94 -20.97 1.51
N GLY A 82 1.63 -21.12 0.37
CA GLY A 82 1.10 -21.69 -0.87
C GLY A 82 1.40 -23.20 -1.04
N TRP A 83 1.10 -24.03 -0.03
CA TRP A 83 1.12 -25.51 -0.13
C TRP A 83 -0.30 -26.08 -0.06
#